data_AF-A0A3D1TQC9-F1
#
_entry.id   AF-A0A3D1TQC9-F1
#
_cell.length_a   1.000
_cell.length_b   1.000
_cell.length_c   1.000
_cell.angle_alpha   90.00
_cell.angle_beta   90.00
_cell.angle_gamma   90.00
#
_symmetry.space_group_name_H-M   'P 1'
#
loop_
_entity.id
_entity.type
_entity.pdbx_description
1 polymer ?
#
loop_
_entity_poly.entity_id
_entity_poly.type
_entity_poly.pdbx_seq_one_letter_code
_entity_poly.pdbx_strand_id
1 'polypeptide(L)'
;MRQATRLDFQKGRQKSMKPLAPVFAICSILFAAIAGYSVATAGSPYSHRFDAAAVPTSGIHKIKHVIVIMQENRSFDSYFGTYPGADGIPMSNGVPTGCSPDPQSGQCVKPFLNHQDLNSGGPHVAASAVQDSNGGKMDGFVKSAEAGKKGCATPANPVCVNKAVADVMGYHDGTDIPNYWSYARNFVLQDHMFENVASWSLPQHLAMVSGWSASCSSGSDPTSCTSSLAGSSWWTKPGSPTYAWTDITYLLHKRHVSWGYYLDGGAGNVGYGGASGVPYIWNVLPGFADVQADGQQSGVQDLTNFYSAASSGKLPAVSWVIPQITDSEHPPALVSTGQSYVTGIVNAVMHSKDWSS
;
A
#
# COMPACT_ATOMS: atom_id res chain seq x y z
N MET A 1 -18.80 -44.61 -24.51
CA MET A 1 -20.17 -45.14 -24.54
C MET A 1 -20.70 -45.19 -23.12
N ARG A 2 -21.79 -44.44 -22.88
CA ARG A 2 -22.89 -44.64 -21.92
C ARG A 2 -22.59 -45.08 -20.47
N GLN A 3 -22.76 -44.10 -19.58
CA GLN A 3 -23.33 -44.24 -18.24
C GLN A 3 -24.81 -44.67 -18.27
N ALA A 4 -25.26 -45.39 -17.24
CA ALA A 4 -26.57 -45.36 -16.56
C ALA A 4 -26.43 -46.24 -15.29
N THR A 5 -27.04 -46.00 -14.13
CA THR A 5 -28.43 -45.61 -13.82
C THR A 5 -28.44 -45.10 -12.35
N ARG A 6 -28.74 -43.83 -12.05
CA ARG A 6 -30.03 -43.21 -11.62
C ARG A 6 -31.06 -44.09 -10.90
N LEU A 7 -31.51 -43.58 -9.74
CA LEU A 7 -32.70 -43.95 -8.97
C LEU A 7 -33.68 -42.76 -8.94
N ASP A 8 -34.96 -43.07 -9.15
CA ASP A 8 -36.16 -42.21 -9.25
C ASP A 8 -36.77 -41.89 -7.85
N PHE A 9 -37.13 -40.63 -7.56
CA PHE A 9 -38.45 -39.95 -7.67
C PHE A 9 -39.50 -40.28 -6.59
N GLN A 10 -39.93 -39.25 -5.83
CA GLN A 10 -41.30 -39.10 -5.32
C GLN A 10 -41.72 -37.61 -5.31
N LYS A 11 -43.01 -37.38 -5.58
CA LYS A 11 -43.69 -36.14 -6.02
C LYS A 11 -44.04 -35.16 -4.89
N GLY A 12 -44.11 -33.87 -5.22
CA GLY A 12 -44.85 -32.84 -4.48
C GLY A 12 -45.41 -31.76 -5.43
N ARG A 13 -46.69 -31.40 -5.28
CA ARG A 13 -47.58 -30.74 -6.26
C ARG A 13 -47.31 -29.24 -6.52
N GLN A 14 -47.38 -28.83 -7.79
CA GLN A 14 -47.64 -27.46 -8.25
C GLN A 14 -49.15 -27.17 -8.32
N LYS A 15 -49.57 -25.95 -7.98
CA LYS A 15 -50.85 -25.37 -8.40
C LYS A 15 -50.58 -24.10 -9.21
N SER A 16 -51.13 -24.08 -10.41
CA SER A 16 -51.14 -22.98 -11.39
C SER A 16 -52.51 -22.30 -11.35
N MET A 17 -52.55 -20.97 -11.34
CA MET A 17 -53.67 -20.18 -11.90
C MET A 17 -53.17 -18.81 -12.40
N LYS A 18 -53.55 -18.48 -13.63
CA LYS A 18 -53.62 -17.15 -14.30
C LYS A 18 -54.84 -17.24 -15.24
N PRO A 19 -55.34 -16.15 -15.87
CA PRO A 19 -55.32 -14.71 -15.56
C PRO A 19 -56.74 -14.08 -15.68
N LEU A 20 -56.91 -12.78 -15.41
CA LEU A 20 -57.94 -11.94 -16.06
C LEU A 20 -57.68 -10.44 -15.82
N ALA A 21 -57.64 -9.66 -16.90
CA ALA A 21 -57.92 -8.22 -17.00
C ALA A 21 -59.13 -8.08 -17.95
N PRO A 22 -59.72 -6.89 -18.27
CA PRO A 22 -59.40 -5.49 -17.90
C PRO A 22 -60.64 -4.64 -17.50
N VAL A 23 -60.47 -3.41 -16.96
CA VAL A 23 -61.40 -2.26 -17.18
C VAL A 23 -60.66 -0.94 -16.93
N PHE A 24 -60.73 -0.02 -17.89
CA PHE A 24 -60.35 1.39 -17.80
C PHE A 24 -61.46 2.23 -17.14
N ALA A 25 -61.13 3.18 -16.26
CA ALA A 25 -61.91 4.41 -16.07
C ALA A 25 -61.03 5.52 -15.44
N ILE A 26 -60.98 6.65 -16.13
CA ILE A 26 -60.39 7.93 -15.72
C ILE A 26 -61.46 8.70 -14.93
N CYS A 27 -61.11 9.31 -13.79
CA CYS A 27 -61.78 10.51 -13.32
C CYS A 27 -60.89 11.31 -12.35
N SER A 28 -60.69 12.58 -12.69
CA SER A 28 -59.92 13.59 -11.98
C SER A 28 -60.72 14.21 -10.82
N ILE A 29 -60.03 14.73 -9.79
CA ILE A 29 -60.15 16.09 -9.19
C ILE A 29 -59.72 16.11 -7.70
N LEU A 30 -58.80 17.05 -7.44
CA LEU A 30 -58.33 17.75 -6.22
C LEU A 30 -59.05 17.55 -4.86
N PHE A 31 -58.29 17.54 -3.75
CA PHE A 31 -58.16 18.68 -2.81
C PHE A 31 -57.11 18.46 -1.69
N ALA A 32 -56.27 19.50 -1.53
CA ALA A 32 -55.60 20.05 -0.34
C ALA A 32 -54.93 19.17 0.76
N ALA A 33 -53.60 19.34 0.82
CA ALA A 33 -52.76 19.73 1.97
C ALA A 33 -53.19 19.36 3.42
N ILE A 34 -52.35 18.53 4.06
CA ILE A 34 -52.05 18.64 5.50
C ILE A 34 -50.54 18.82 5.64
N ALA A 35 -50.18 19.91 6.31
CA ALA A 35 -48.83 20.34 6.59
C ALA A 35 -48.17 19.50 7.71
N GLY A 36 -46.84 19.37 7.60
CA GLY A 36 -45.93 19.44 8.74
C GLY A 36 -45.70 18.14 9.53
N TYR A 37 -44.55 17.51 9.31
CA TYR A 37 -43.48 17.42 10.32
C TYR A 37 -42.15 17.24 9.59
N SER A 38 -41.43 18.34 9.40
CA SER A 38 -40.01 18.30 9.01
C SER A 38 -39.21 17.88 10.23
N VAL A 39 -38.58 16.70 10.17
CA VAL A 39 -37.54 16.32 11.12
C VAL A 39 -36.36 17.27 10.89
N ALA A 40 -36.15 18.19 11.82
CA ALA A 40 -34.93 18.98 11.87
C ALA A 40 -33.77 18.03 12.17
N THR A 41 -33.00 17.68 11.14
CA THR A 41 -31.68 17.09 11.33
C THR A 41 -30.79 18.19 11.91
N ALA A 42 -30.41 18.03 13.18
CA ALA A 42 -29.34 18.83 13.76
C ALA A 42 -28.09 18.65 12.89
N GLY A 43 -27.70 19.71 12.18
CA GLY A 43 -26.49 19.73 11.37
C GLY A 43 -25.29 19.46 12.26
N SER A 44 -24.44 18.53 11.82
CA SER A 44 -23.13 18.28 12.43
C SER A 44 -22.33 19.59 12.46
N PRO A 45 -21.72 19.98 13.59
CA PRO A 45 -20.92 21.20 13.69
C PRO A 45 -19.60 21.12 12.92
N TYR A 46 -19.29 19.99 12.29
CA TYR A 46 -18.12 19.79 11.42
C TYR A 46 -18.50 19.85 9.95
N SER A 47 -18.91 21.04 9.49
CA SER A 47 -18.92 21.37 8.06
C SER A 47 -17.91 22.48 7.81
N HIS A 48 -16.62 22.13 7.86
CA HIS A 48 -15.61 22.94 7.21
C HIS A 48 -15.92 22.87 5.71
N ARG A 49 -16.49 23.94 5.18
CA ARG A 49 -16.45 24.21 3.75
C ARG A 49 -14.97 24.34 3.40
N PHE A 50 -14.40 23.28 2.83
CA PHE A 50 -13.22 23.43 2.01
C PHE A 50 -13.68 24.19 0.77
N ASP A 51 -13.59 25.52 0.82
CA ASP A 51 -13.46 26.28 -0.40
C ASP A 51 -12.16 25.78 -1.04
N ALA A 52 -12.28 24.82 -1.94
CA ALA A 52 -11.20 24.43 -2.83
C ALA A 52 -10.94 25.64 -3.73
N ALA A 53 -10.16 26.59 -3.22
CA ALA A 53 -9.53 27.60 -4.04
C ALA A 53 -8.84 26.84 -5.17
N ALA A 54 -9.25 27.12 -6.41
CA ALA A 54 -8.67 26.50 -7.57
C ALA A 54 -7.15 26.67 -7.49
N VAL A 55 -6.44 25.58 -7.24
CA VAL A 55 -4.98 25.57 -7.19
C VAL A 55 -4.51 26.07 -8.56
N PRO A 56 -3.70 27.14 -8.64
CA PRO A 56 -3.17 27.59 -9.90
C PRO A 56 -2.51 26.42 -10.63
N THR A 57 -2.97 26.11 -11.84
CA THR A 57 -2.43 25.03 -12.69
C THR A 57 -0.95 25.22 -13.05
N SER A 58 -0.34 26.35 -12.69
CA SER A 58 1.01 26.77 -13.06
C SER A 58 2.16 26.05 -12.34
N GLY A 59 1.88 25.11 -11.42
CA GLY A 59 2.90 24.37 -10.68
C GLY A 59 3.26 23.03 -11.30
N ILE A 60 2.25 22.17 -11.52
CA ILE A 60 2.48 20.78 -11.92
C ILE A 60 3.14 20.64 -13.29
N HIS A 61 2.89 21.59 -14.21
CA HIS A 61 3.51 21.60 -15.54
C HIS A 61 5.02 21.92 -15.53
N LYS A 62 5.57 22.39 -14.40
CA LYS A 62 7.02 22.53 -14.24
C LYS A 62 7.68 21.17 -14.00
N ILE A 63 6.92 20.21 -13.47
CA ILE A 63 7.39 18.87 -13.17
C ILE A 63 7.48 18.06 -14.47
N LYS A 64 8.69 17.69 -14.87
CA LYS A 64 8.96 16.83 -16.02
C LYS A 64 9.27 15.39 -15.62
N HIS A 65 9.84 15.20 -14.43
CA HIS A 65 10.27 13.91 -13.94
C HIS A 65 9.66 13.64 -12.56
N VAL A 66 8.90 12.56 -12.46
CA VAL A 66 8.40 12.05 -11.17
C VAL A 66 9.14 10.76 -10.86
N ILE A 67 9.82 10.73 -9.71
CA ILE A 67 10.62 9.58 -9.27
C ILE A 67 10.05 9.09 -7.95
N VAL A 68 9.58 7.85 -7.94
CA VAL A 68 9.02 7.17 -6.76
C VAL A 68 10.06 6.18 -6.25
N ILE A 69 10.63 6.45 -5.07
CA ILE A 69 11.53 5.53 -4.36
C ILE A 69 10.69 4.79 -3.32
N MET A 70 10.52 3.48 -3.48
CA MET A 70 9.60 2.68 -2.66
C MET A 70 10.37 1.85 -1.62
N GLN A 71 10.58 2.41 -0.43
CA GLN A 71 11.12 1.69 0.74
C GLN A 71 10.03 0.84 1.43
N GLU A 72 10.42 0.00 2.39
CA GLU A 72 9.54 -1.02 2.97
C GLU A 72 9.38 -0.91 4.50
N ASN A 73 8.15 -1.14 4.96
CA ASN A 73 7.80 -1.60 6.32
C ASN A 73 8.25 -0.73 7.50
N ARG A 74 8.11 0.60 7.37
CA ARG A 74 8.31 1.57 8.46
C ARG A 74 7.10 2.49 8.56
N SER A 75 6.53 2.62 9.75
CA SER A 75 5.42 3.57 9.95
C SER A 75 5.97 4.99 10.04
N PHE A 76 5.08 5.98 9.86
CA PHE A 76 5.43 7.38 10.10
C PHE A 76 6.03 7.57 11.49
N ASP A 77 5.38 7.03 12.53
CA ASP A 77 5.84 7.18 13.90
C ASP A 77 7.20 6.50 14.19
N SER A 78 7.53 5.43 13.46
CA SER A 78 8.85 4.80 13.57
C SER A 78 10.00 5.72 13.19
N TYR A 79 9.81 6.67 12.25
CA TYR A 79 10.89 7.53 11.74
C TYR A 79 10.69 9.03 12.03
N PHE A 80 9.45 9.51 12.01
CA PHE A 80 9.11 10.92 12.10
C PHE A 80 8.11 11.24 13.21
N GLY A 81 7.74 10.25 14.04
CA GLY A 81 6.78 10.45 15.12
C GLY A 81 7.19 11.50 16.15
N THR A 82 8.49 11.78 16.27
CA THR A 82 9.05 12.84 17.12
C THR A 82 9.62 14.02 16.33
N TYR A 83 9.40 14.05 15.01
CA TYR A 83 9.87 15.14 14.17
C TYR A 83 9.20 16.47 14.57
N PRO A 84 9.94 17.58 14.73
CA PRO A 84 9.35 18.84 15.19
C PRO A 84 8.22 19.34 14.29
N GLY A 85 7.02 19.48 14.87
CA GLY A 85 5.84 20.00 14.19
C GLY A 85 5.01 18.96 13.42
N ALA A 86 5.43 17.70 13.39
CA ALA A 86 4.61 16.62 12.84
C ALA A 86 3.46 16.23 13.78
N ASP A 87 2.32 15.85 13.20
CA ASP A 87 1.28 15.11 13.92
C ASP A 87 1.69 13.62 14.04
N GLY A 88 2.52 13.34 15.03
CA GLY A 88 3.09 12.02 15.30
C GLY A 88 2.75 11.49 16.69
N ILE A 89 3.73 10.90 17.36
CA ILE A 89 3.60 10.32 18.70
C ILE A 89 3.14 11.40 19.68
N PRO A 90 2.00 11.24 20.37
CA PRO A 90 1.58 12.19 21.38
C PRO A 90 2.56 12.26 22.55
N MET A 91 3.10 13.46 22.80
CA MET A 91 4.14 13.71 23.81
C MET A 91 3.68 14.71 24.88
N SER A 92 4.12 14.51 26.12
CA SER A 92 4.02 15.48 27.22
C SER A 92 5.35 15.55 27.95
N ASN A 93 5.96 16.76 28.00
CA ASN A 93 7.30 16.98 28.57
C ASN A 93 8.37 16.02 28.03
N GLY A 94 8.33 15.72 26.72
CA GLY A 94 9.26 14.79 26.07
C GLY A 94 8.99 13.31 26.35
N VAL A 95 7.86 12.97 26.97
CA VAL A 95 7.47 11.59 27.29
C VAL A 95 6.21 11.21 26.53
N PRO A 96 6.18 10.04 25.84
CA PRO A 96 4.97 9.55 25.19
C PRO A 96 3.80 9.37 26.17
N THR A 97 2.62 9.84 25.76
CA THR A 97 1.41 9.77 26.59
C THR A 97 0.57 8.52 26.33
N GLY A 98 0.65 7.96 25.12
CA GLY A 98 0.01 6.69 24.77
C GLY A 98 0.87 5.47 25.13
N CYS A 99 0.23 4.30 25.19
CA CYS A 99 0.91 3.02 25.35
C CYS A 99 0.06 1.88 24.79
N SER A 100 0.70 0.77 24.42
CA SER A 100 0.03 -0.47 24.02
C SER A 100 0.13 -1.50 25.15
N PRO A 101 -1.00 -2.04 25.66
CA PRO A 101 -1.00 -3.10 26.66
C PRO A 101 -0.28 -4.35 26.16
N ASP A 102 0.56 -4.91 27.01
CA ASP A 102 1.24 -6.18 26.85
C ASP A 102 0.44 -7.29 27.57
N PRO A 103 -0.20 -8.22 26.82
CA PRO A 103 -0.96 -9.31 27.41
C PRO A 103 -0.12 -10.33 28.19
N GLN A 104 1.16 -10.50 27.87
CA GLN A 104 2.03 -11.48 28.53
C GLN A 104 2.57 -10.95 29.85
N SER A 105 2.98 -9.68 29.91
CA SER A 105 3.54 -9.07 31.12
C SER A 105 2.52 -8.32 31.97
N GLY A 106 1.35 -7.98 31.39
CA GLY A 106 0.34 -7.13 32.02
C GLY A 106 0.75 -5.65 32.14
N GLN A 107 1.89 -5.27 31.58
CA GLN A 107 2.38 -3.90 31.56
C GLN A 107 1.81 -3.13 30.37
N CYS A 108 1.98 -1.81 30.37
CA CYS A 108 1.73 -0.98 29.20
C CYS A 108 3.06 -0.52 28.60
N VAL A 109 3.31 -0.85 27.34
CA VAL A 109 4.54 -0.47 26.64
C VAL A 109 4.32 0.87 25.96
N LYS A 110 5.03 1.89 26.42
CA LYS A 110 5.06 3.20 25.77
C LYS A 110 5.97 3.15 24.54
N PRO A 111 5.74 4.03 23.55
CA PRO A 111 6.76 4.31 22.55
C PRO A 111 8.11 4.65 23.21
N PHE A 112 9.21 4.23 22.62
CA PHE A 112 10.54 4.53 23.16
C PHE A 112 11.56 4.75 22.03
N LEU A 113 12.54 5.62 22.30
CA LEU A 113 13.65 5.85 21.39
C LEU A 113 14.49 4.58 21.27
N ASN A 114 14.62 4.07 20.05
CA ASN A 114 15.31 2.83 19.72
C ASN A 114 16.47 3.11 18.75
N HIS A 115 17.68 3.20 19.28
CA HIS A 115 18.90 3.43 18.49
C HIS A 115 19.42 2.17 17.77
N GLN A 116 18.68 1.06 17.77
CA GLN A 116 19.12 -0.16 17.07
C GLN A 116 18.94 -0.02 15.57
N ASP A 117 20.05 -0.12 14.84
CA ASP A 117 20.06 -0.12 13.37
C ASP A 117 19.29 -1.30 12.75
N LEU A 118 19.26 -2.44 13.46
CA LEU A 118 18.49 -3.62 13.08
C LEU A 118 17.27 -3.74 13.99
N ASN A 119 16.08 -3.76 13.41
CA ASN A 119 14.86 -4.12 14.12
C ASN A 119 14.33 -5.46 13.62
N SER A 120 13.63 -6.19 14.49
CA SER A 120 13.09 -7.51 14.16
C SER A 120 11.86 -7.45 13.25
N GLY A 121 11.11 -6.34 13.31
CA GLY A 121 9.80 -6.19 12.69
C GLY A 121 8.72 -7.03 13.37
N GLY A 122 7.51 -6.94 12.83
CA GLY A 122 6.36 -7.70 13.29
C GLY A 122 5.41 -8.06 12.15
N PRO A 123 4.31 -8.77 12.44
CA PRO A 123 3.29 -9.10 11.46
C PRO A 123 2.67 -7.84 10.86
N HIS A 124 2.47 -7.83 9.55
CA HIS A 124 1.99 -6.68 8.80
C HIS A 124 1.02 -7.10 7.68
N VAL A 125 0.21 -8.13 7.95
CA VAL A 125 -0.95 -8.49 7.11
C VAL A 125 -2.19 -7.69 7.54
N ALA A 126 -3.22 -7.63 6.69
CA ALA A 126 -4.47 -6.93 7.01
C ALA A 126 -5.11 -7.32 8.37
N ALA A 127 -5.03 -8.60 8.77
CA ALA A 127 -5.52 -9.03 10.07
C ALA A 127 -4.74 -8.40 11.24
N SER A 128 -3.43 -8.19 11.07
CA SER A 128 -2.58 -7.51 12.04
C SER A 128 -2.95 -6.03 12.13
N ALA A 129 -3.14 -5.33 11.00
CA ALA A 129 -3.58 -3.94 10.99
C ALA A 129 -4.92 -3.71 11.72
N VAL A 130 -5.89 -4.63 11.55
CA VAL A 130 -7.16 -4.62 12.30
C VAL A 130 -6.93 -4.79 13.80
N GLN A 131 -6.02 -5.70 14.17
CA GLN A 131 -5.66 -5.96 15.56
C GLN A 131 -4.96 -4.75 16.18
N ASP A 132 -4.00 -4.14 15.49
CA ASP A 132 -3.24 -2.96 15.90
C ASP A 132 -4.17 -1.77 16.16
N SER A 133 -5.09 -1.52 15.21
CA SER A 133 -6.06 -0.43 15.30
C SER A 133 -7.06 -0.61 16.45
N ASN A 134 -7.38 -1.87 16.81
CA ASN A 134 -8.29 -2.25 17.90
C ASN A 134 -9.58 -1.40 17.98
N GLY A 135 -10.31 -1.28 16.86
CA GLY A 135 -11.54 -0.48 16.81
C GLY A 135 -11.34 1.02 17.03
N GLY A 136 -10.16 1.55 16.69
CA GLY A 136 -9.81 2.97 16.81
C GLY A 136 -9.13 3.33 18.13
N LYS A 137 -8.87 2.34 19.02
CA LYS A 137 -8.14 2.58 20.27
C LYS A 137 -6.63 2.70 20.08
N MET A 138 -6.10 2.18 18.98
CA MET A 138 -4.68 2.23 18.62
C MET A 138 -3.75 1.67 19.71
N ASP A 139 -4.16 0.59 20.37
CA ASP A 139 -3.45 0.00 21.50
C ASP A 139 -3.16 -1.50 21.29
N GLY A 140 -3.40 -2.05 20.09
CA GLY A 140 -3.26 -3.48 19.80
C GLY A 140 -1.87 -3.96 19.34
N PHE A 141 -0.92 -3.04 19.16
CA PHE A 141 0.39 -3.27 18.54
C PHE A 141 1.22 -4.37 19.22
N VAL A 142 1.38 -4.32 20.54
CA VAL A 142 2.16 -5.34 21.28
C VAL A 142 1.48 -6.70 21.19
N LYS A 143 0.16 -6.74 21.39
CA LYS A 143 -0.64 -7.97 21.25
C LYS A 143 -0.50 -8.60 19.86
N SER A 144 -0.47 -7.78 18.80
CA SER A 144 -0.30 -8.24 17.41
C SER A 144 1.10 -8.81 17.17
N ALA A 145 2.14 -8.10 17.63
CA ALA A 145 3.53 -8.56 17.55
C ALA A 145 3.73 -9.91 18.28
N GLU A 146 3.13 -10.07 19.46
CA GLU A 146 3.20 -11.32 20.24
C GLU A 146 2.49 -12.50 19.58
N ALA A 147 1.38 -12.23 18.89
CA ALA A 147 0.61 -13.23 18.16
C ALA A 147 1.28 -13.66 16.84
N GLY A 148 2.35 -12.97 16.44
CA GLY A 148 3.11 -13.26 15.23
C GLY A 148 3.68 -14.68 15.18
N LYS A 149 3.79 -15.21 13.97
CA LYS A 149 4.33 -16.54 13.73
C LYS A 149 5.84 -16.56 13.99
N LYS A 150 6.28 -17.40 14.93
CA LYS A 150 7.69 -17.64 15.22
C LYS A 150 8.26 -18.74 14.32
N GLY A 151 9.57 -18.74 14.10
CA GLY A 151 10.28 -19.81 13.39
C GLY A 151 9.97 -19.88 11.90
N CYS A 152 9.66 -18.74 11.27
CA CYS A 152 9.45 -18.69 9.83
C CYS A 152 10.73 -19.02 9.06
N ALA A 153 10.58 -19.75 7.96
CA ALA A 153 11.69 -20.06 7.06
C ALA A 153 12.29 -18.80 6.42
N THR A 154 11.45 -17.81 6.13
CA THR A 154 11.87 -16.48 5.65
C THR A 154 11.45 -15.44 6.69
N PRO A 155 12.40 -14.78 7.36
CA PRO A 155 12.12 -13.73 8.35
C PRO A 155 11.29 -12.55 7.81
N ALA A 156 11.41 -12.25 6.51
CA ALA A 156 10.66 -11.18 5.84
C ALA A 156 9.19 -11.54 5.54
N ASN A 157 8.71 -12.73 5.90
CA ASN A 157 7.33 -13.10 5.63
C ASN A 157 6.35 -12.28 6.51
N PRO A 158 5.22 -11.83 5.95
CA PRO A 158 4.38 -10.81 6.57
C PRO A 158 3.59 -11.25 7.81
N VAL A 159 3.57 -12.55 8.14
CA VAL A 159 2.94 -13.03 9.39
C VAL A 159 3.97 -13.25 10.51
N CYS A 160 5.25 -13.00 10.25
CA CYS A 160 6.33 -13.47 11.11
C CYS A 160 6.74 -12.45 12.17
N VAL A 161 7.26 -12.98 13.28
CA VAL A 161 7.96 -12.20 14.30
C VAL A 161 9.34 -12.81 14.52
N ASN A 162 10.38 -11.99 14.39
CA ASN A 162 11.74 -12.50 14.22
C ASN A 162 12.57 -12.60 15.51
N LYS A 163 12.27 -11.82 16.55
CA LYS A 163 12.84 -11.98 17.91
C LYS A 163 12.25 -11.03 18.97
N ALA A 164 12.25 -9.72 18.73
CA ALA A 164 11.89 -8.72 19.74
C ALA A 164 10.47 -8.18 19.54
N VAL A 165 9.56 -8.53 20.46
CA VAL A 165 8.18 -8.02 20.51
C VAL A 165 8.15 -6.52 20.81
N ALA A 166 9.09 -6.04 21.63
CA ALA A 166 9.14 -4.64 22.04
C ALA A 166 9.49 -3.66 20.91
N ASP A 167 10.18 -4.13 19.85
CA ASP A 167 10.58 -3.28 18.71
C ASP A 167 9.38 -2.59 18.03
N VAL A 168 8.17 -3.16 18.14
CA VAL A 168 6.94 -2.59 17.57
C VAL A 168 6.60 -1.21 18.14
N MET A 169 7.06 -0.90 19.36
CA MET A 169 6.88 0.40 20.00
C MET A 169 8.14 1.29 19.90
N GLY A 170 9.19 0.83 19.23
CA GLY A 170 10.42 1.59 19.03
C GLY A 170 10.26 2.66 17.94
N TYR A 171 10.84 3.84 18.17
CA TYR A 171 10.99 4.88 17.15
C TYR A 171 12.43 5.38 17.06
N HIS A 172 12.81 5.89 15.89
CA HIS A 172 14.08 6.56 15.63
C HIS A 172 13.91 8.08 15.71
N ASP A 173 15.01 8.78 15.91
CA ASP A 173 15.08 10.23 15.76
C ASP A 173 16.16 10.65 14.74
N GLY A 174 16.36 11.97 14.60
CA GLY A 174 17.33 12.52 13.66
C GLY A 174 18.79 12.17 13.96
N THR A 175 19.09 11.57 15.11
CA THR A 175 20.44 11.04 15.40
C THR A 175 20.68 9.68 14.75
N ASP A 176 19.62 8.89 14.56
CA ASP A 176 19.67 7.58 13.90
C ASP A 176 19.49 7.70 12.37
N ILE A 177 18.58 8.58 11.94
CA ILE A 177 18.22 8.77 10.52
C ILE A 177 18.43 10.21 10.01
N PRO A 178 19.67 10.73 10.10
CA PRO A 178 19.96 12.14 9.84
C PRO A 178 19.64 12.59 8.41
N ASN A 179 19.81 11.74 7.40
CA ASN A 179 19.54 12.14 6.01
C ASN A 179 18.04 12.31 5.77
N TYR A 180 17.22 11.41 6.29
CA TYR A 180 15.75 11.51 6.20
C TYR A 180 15.21 12.74 6.94
N TRP A 181 15.71 13.01 8.14
CA TRP A 181 15.33 14.22 8.87
C TRP A 181 15.84 15.51 8.20
N SER A 182 16.97 15.43 7.51
CA SER A 182 17.46 16.53 6.66
C SER A 182 16.55 16.75 5.46
N TYR A 183 16.07 15.69 4.79
CA TYR A 183 15.10 15.83 3.70
C TYR A 183 13.80 16.45 4.19
N ALA A 184 13.24 15.96 5.30
CA ALA A 184 12.04 16.53 5.90
C ALA A 184 12.19 18.01 6.26
N ARG A 185 13.41 18.44 6.67
CA ARG A 185 13.69 19.84 7.01
C ARG A 185 13.80 20.75 5.79
N ASN A 186 14.35 20.24 4.69
CA ASN A 186 14.65 21.04 3.50
C ASN A 186 13.58 20.92 2.41
N PHE A 187 12.68 19.93 2.51
CA PHE A 187 11.61 19.64 1.57
C PHE A 187 10.28 19.47 2.31
N VAL A 188 9.36 18.69 1.75
CA VAL A 188 8.03 18.47 2.32
C VAL A 188 7.99 17.11 2.99
N LEU A 189 7.54 17.09 4.25
CA LEU A 189 7.12 15.89 4.96
C LEU A 189 5.59 15.86 5.01
N GLN A 190 4.98 14.74 4.62
CA GLN A 190 3.53 14.54 4.71
C GLN A 190 3.23 13.66 5.93
N ASP A 191 2.69 14.26 7.00
CA ASP A 191 2.32 13.56 8.24
C ASP A 191 0.88 13.01 8.23
N HIS A 192 0.13 13.27 7.16
CA HIS A 192 -1.22 12.74 6.91
C HIS A 192 -1.28 11.91 5.61
N MET A 193 -0.19 11.22 5.28
CA MET A 193 -0.12 10.27 4.17
C MET A 193 -0.28 8.85 4.70
N PHE A 194 -1.35 8.18 4.26
CA PHE A 194 -1.66 6.82 4.66
C PHE A 194 -1.39 5.84 3.52
N GLU A 195 -1.15 4.58 3.87
CA GLU A 195 -1.12 3.50 2.91
C GLU A 195 -2.42 3.39 2.10
N ASN A 196 -2.29 3.06 0.81
CA ASN A 196 -3.45 2.88 -0.06
C ASN A 196 -4.27 1.64 0.32
N VAL A 197 -3.59 0.59 0.81
CA VAL A 197 -4.16 -0.70 1.16
C VAL A 197 -3.60 -1.13 2.51
N ALA A 198 -4.47 -1.31 3.51
CA ALA A 198 -4.08 -1.76 4.86
C ALA A 198 -3.70 -3.25 4.87
N SER A 199 -2.52 -3.56 4.33
CA SER A 199 -1.98 -4.91 4.17
C SER A 199 -0.46 -4.87 3.89
N TRP A 200 0.10 -6.03 3.55
CA TRP A 200 1.53 -6.22 3.33
C TRP A 200 1.99 -5.76 1.93
N SER A 201 3.29 -5.93 1.64
CA SER A 201 3.95 -5.35 0.48
C SER A 201 3.29 -5.66 -0.87
N LEU A 202 2.84 -6.90 -1.12
CA LEU A 202 2.28 -7.24 -2.44
C LEU A 202 1.06 -6.35 -2.80
N PRO A 203 -0.02 -6.29 -1.99
CA PRO A 203 -1.12 -5.36 -2.21
C PRO A 203 -0.69 -3.89 -2.38
N GLN A 204 0.30 -3.44 -1.61
CA GLN A 204 0.79 -2.08 -1.65
C GLN A 204 1.53 -1.75 -2.95
N HIS A 205 2.39 -2.65 -3.44
CA HIS A 205 3.08 -2.50 -4.72
C HIS A 205 2.10 -2.57 -5.91
N LEU A 206 1.06 -3.42 -5.84
CA LEU A 206 -0.02 -3.43 -6.83
C LEU A 206 -0.77 -2.08 -6.86
N ALA A 207 -1.11 -1.56 -5.69
CA ALA A 207 -1.79 -0.27 -5.59
C ALA A 207 -0.89 0.91 -5.98
N MET A 208 0.42 0.84 -5.76
CA MET A 208 1.39 1.87 -6.18
C MET A 208 1.34 2.12 -7.69
N VAL A 209 1.21 1.05 -8.50
CA VAL A 209 1.23 1.18 -9.96
C VAL A 209 -0.15 1.19 -10.60
N SER A 210 -1.20 0.77 -9.90
CA SER A 210 -2.56 0.67 -10.49
C SER A 210 -3.66 1.38 -9.72
N GLY A 211 -3.38 1.87 -8.51
CA GLY A 211 -4.39 2.40 -7.58
C GLY A 211 -5.32 1.33 -6.99
N TRP A 212 -5.07 0.04 -7.25
CA TRP A 212 -5.92 -1.06 -6.80
C TRP A 212 -5.13 -2.33 -6.49
N SER A 213 -5.60 -3.09 -5.49
CA SER A 213 -5.16 -4.46 -5.25
C SER A 213 -6.36 -5.38 -5.35
N ALA A 214 -6.27 -6.38 -6.23
CA ALA A 214 -7.38 -7.25 -6.57
C ALA A 214 -6.98 -8.72 -6.71
N SER A 215 -7.98 -9.58 -6.62
CA SER A 215 -7.90 -10.97 -7.04
C SER A 215 -8.97 -11.22 -8.09
N CYS A 216 -8.61 -11.90 -9.17
CA CYS A 216 -9.48 -12.19 -10.29
C CYS A 216 -9.70 -13.70 -10.37
N SER A 217 -10.92 -14.15 -10.67
CA SER A 217 -11.18 -15.57 -10.92
C SER A 217 -10.70 -16.01 -12.31
N SER A 218 -10.43 -15.06 -13.20
CA SER A 218 -9.78 -15.24 -14.50
C SER A 218 -8.65 -14.22 -14.67
N GLY A 219 -7.46 -14.68 -15.06
CA GLY A 219 -6.28 -13.82 -15.30
C GLY A 219 -6.37 -12.95 -16.55
N SER A 220 -7.42 -13.10 -17.37
CA SER A 220 -7.63 -12.34 -18.60
C SER A 220 -8.92 -11.51 -18.61
N ASP A 221 -9.72 -11.57 -17.55
CA ASP A 221 -11.00 -10.86 -17.46
C ASP A 221 -11.01 -9.90 -16.26
N PRO A 222 -10.82 -8.59 -16.48
CA PRO A 222 -10.86 -7.59 -15.40
C PRO A 222 -12.23 -7.52 -14.71
N THR A 223 -13.32 -7.94 -15.36
CA THR A 223 -14.66 -7.93 -14.74
C THR A 223 -14.82 -9.03 -13.70
N SER A 224 -13.91 -10.01 -13.70
CA SER A 224 -13.85 -11.07 -12.70
C SER A 224 -13.10 -10.67 -11.41
N CYS A 225 -12.50 -9.48 -11.39
CA CYS A 225 -11.67 -9.01 -10.30
C CYS A 225 -12.49 -8.41 -9.16
N THR A 226 -12.04 -8.66 -7.94
CA THR A 226 -12.59 -8.07 -6.72
C THR A 226 -11.46 -7.57 -5.83
N SER A 227 -11.71 -6.49 -5.08
CA SER A 227 -10.72 -5.96 -4.14
C SER A 227 -10.21 -7.04 -3.21
N SER A 228 -8.90 -7.13 -3.08
CA SER A 228 -8.22 -8.16 -2.31
C SER A 228 -7.10 -7.53 -1.51
N LEU A 229 -7.10 -7.79 -0.21
CA LEU A 229 -5.98 -7.44 0.66
C LEU A 229 -4.86 -8.49 0.60
N ALA A 230 -4.97 -9.49 -0.29
CA ALA A 230 -4.13 -10.68 -0.45
C ALA A 230 -3.77 -11.37 0.89
N GLY A 231 -4.25 -12.59 1.11
CA GLY A 231 -3.77 -13.40 2.25
C GLY A 231 -2.30 -13.79 2.10
N SER A 232 -1.68 -14.25 3.19
CA SER A 232 -0.28 -14.74 3.21
C SER A 232 -0.01 -15.97 2.33
N SER A 233 -1.06 -16.60 1.79
CA SER A 233 -0.97 -17.79 0.94
C SER A 233 -0.24 -17.55 -0.39
N TRP A 234 -0.22 -16.31 -0.89
CA TRP A 234 0.51 -15.93 -2.10
C TRP A 234 2.01 -15.84 -1.87
N TRP A 235 2.45 -15.48 -0.65
CA TRP A 235 3.85 -15.56 -0.29
C TRP A 235 4.39 -16.96 -0.52
N THR A 236 3.57 -18.02 -0.41
CA THR A 236 3.99 -19.44 -0.49
C THR A 236 3.93 -20.11 -1.88
N LYS A 237 3.45 -19.43 -2.93
CA LYS A 237 3.16 -20.06 -4.22
C LYS A 237 4.06 -19.57 -5.36
N PRO A 238 4.84 -20.45 -6.02
CA PRO A 238 5.55 -20.12 -7.26
C PRO A 238 4.59 -19.95 -8.44
N GLY A 239 4.89 -18.97 -9.30
CA GLY A 239 4.18 -18.71 -10.55
C GLY A 239 3.90 -17.21 -10.71
N SER A 240 4.12 -16.67 -11.90
CA SER A 240 3.80 -15.28 -12.20
C SER A 240 2.28 -15.12 -12.26
N PRO A 241 1.64 -14.41 -11.31
CA PRO A 241 0.23 -14.10 -11.46
C PRO A 241 0.06 -13.20 -12.69
N THR A 242 -1.00 -13.46 -13.47
CA THR A 242 -1.49 -12.49 -14.44
C THR A 242 -2.51 -11.60 -13.75
N TYR A 243 -2.20 -10.30 -13.64
CA TYR A 243 -3.12 -9.29 -13.13
C TYR A 243 -3.98 -8.80 -14.29
N ALA A 244 -5.28 -9.08 -14.24
CA ALA A 244 -6.18 -8.85 -15.37
C ALA A 244 -6.67 -7.39 -15.51
N TRP A 245 -6.46 -6.56 -14.49
CA TRP A 245 -6.78 -5.13 -14.51
C TRP A 245 -5.58 -4.32 -15.00
N THR A 246 -5.80 -3.02 -15.24
CA THR A 246 -4.80 -2.13 -15.83
C THR A 246 -3.99 -1.38 -14.79
N ASP A 247 -2.69 -1.22 -15.07
CA ASP A 247 -1.80 -0.33 -14.33
C ASP A 247 -1.59 1.02 -15.07
N ILE A 248 -0.89 1.95 -14.44
CA ILE A 248 -0.68 3.29 -14.98
C ILE A 248 0.20 3.30 -16.25
N THR A 249 1.09 2.33 -16.43
CA THR A 249 1.99 2.27 -17.59
C THR A 249 1.24 2.04 -18.89
N TYR A 250 0.04 1.45 -18.86
CA TYR A 250 -0.86 1.42 -20.02
C TYR A 250 -1.15 2.83 -20.53
N LEU A 251 -1.55 3.75 -19.65
CA LEU A 251 -1.83 5.13 -20.04
C LEU A 251 -0.58 5.86 -20.51
N LEU A 252 0.56 5.65 -19.82
CA LEU A 252 1.84 6.22 -20.23
C LEU A 252 2.24 5.77 -21.63
N HIS A 253 2.10 4.48 -21.93
CA HIS A 253 2.36 3.89 -23.23
C HIS A 253 1.45 4.45 -24.33
N LYS A 254 0.13 4.47 -24.11
CA LYS A 254 -0.84 5.04 -25.06
C LYS A 254 -0.67 6.54 -25.30
N ARG A 255 0.10 7.23 -24.46
CA ARG A 255 0.41 8.66 -24.58
C ARG A 255 1.88 8.94 -24.89
N HIS A 256 2.67 7.90 -25.14
CA HIS A 256 4.11 8.01 -25.41
C HIS A 256 4.88 8.78 -24.34
N VAL A 257 4.43 8.68 -23.07
CA VAL A 257 5.15 9.22 -21.91
C VAL A 257 6.20 8.21 -21.50
N SER A 258 7.48 8.63 -21.48
CA SER A 258 8.59 7.76 -21.12
C SER A 258 8.51 7.35 -19.66
N TRP A 259 8.76 6.06 -19.40
CA TRP A 259 8.80 5.54 -18.04
C TRP A 259 9.88 4.49 -17.86
N GLY A 260 10.30 4.27 -16.62
CA GLY A 260 11.24 3.21 -16.23
C GLY A 260 10.92 2.63 -14.85
N TYR A 261 11.07 1.32 -14.71
CA TYR A 261 10.90 0.61 -13.44
C TYR A 261 12.22 -0.07 -13.08
N TYR A 262 12.94 0.51 -12.14
CA TYR A 262 14.34 0.22 -11.86
C TYR A 262 14.48 -0.65 -10.63
N LEU A 263 15.09 -1.81 -10.81
CA LEU A 263 15.28 -2.82 -9.79
C LEU A 263 16.72 -2.83 -9.31
N ASP A 264 16.91 -2.71 -8.00
CA ASP A 264 18.22 -2.89 -7.38
C ASP A 264 18.68 -4.36 -7.49
N GLY A 265 19.89 -4.57 -8.01
CA GLY A 265 20.40 -5.89 -8.41
C GLY A 265 19.87 -6.42 -9.76
N GLY A 266 18.99 -5.68 -10.44
CA GLY A 266 18.59 -5.94 -11.82
C GLY A 266 17.43 -6.92 -12.03
N ALA A 267 16.79 -6.84 -13.21
CA ALA A 267 15.65 -7.69 -13.58
C ALA A 267 15.95 -9.19 -13.68
N GLY A 268 17.23 -9.57 -13.80
CA GLY A 268 17.69 -10.96 -13.76
C GLY A 268 17.87 -11.53 -12.35
N ASN A 269 17.84 -10.69 -11.33
CA ASN A 269 18.03 -11.06 -9.93
C ASN A 269 16.72 -10.87 -9.15
N VAL A 270 15.65 -11.49 -9.64
CA VAL A 270 14.35 -11.49 -8.97
C VAL A 270 14.14 -12.80 -8.24
N GLY A 271 14.04 -12.71 -6.92
CA GLY A 271 14.06 -13.87 -6.02
C GLY A 271 12.75 -14.07 -5.29
N TYR A 272 12.41 -15.33 -5.04
CA TYR A 272 11.36 -15.68 -4.10
C TYR A 272 11.98 -15.77 -2.70
N GLY A 273 11.59 -14.90 -1.76
CA GLY A 273 12.05 -14.98 -0.38
C GLY A 273 13.44 -14.38 -0.08
N GLY A 274 13.95 -13.47 -0.93
CA GLY A 274 14.86 -12.39 -0.50
C GLY A 274 16.20 -12.79 0.10
N ALA A 275 17.02 -13.61 -0.57
CA ALA A 275 18.44 -13.71 -0.25
C ALA A 275 19.33 -12.83 -1.16
N SER A 276 18.87 -12.51 -2.37
CA SER A 276 19.51 -11.57 -3.30
C SER A 276 18.47 -10.94 -4.23
N GLY A 277 18.64 -9.65 -4.52
CA GLY A 277 17.84 -8.88 -5.46
C GLY A 277 16.37 -8.64 -5.06
N VAL A 278 15.58 -8.10 -5.98
CA VAL A 278 14.21 -7.64 -5.71
C VAL A 278 13.22 -8.81 -5.59
N PRO A 279 12.46 -8.92 -4.49
CA PRO A 279 11.34 -9.85 -4.37
C PRO A 279 10.28 -9.70 -5.47
N TYR A 280 9.74 -10.82 -5.98
CA TYR A 280 8.64 -10.81 -6.96
C TYR A 280 7.39 -10.05 -6.50
N ILE A 281 7.16 -10.01 -5.19
CA ILE A 281 6.04 -9.29 -4.58
C ILE A 281 6.18 -7.77 -4.66
N TRP A 282 7.40 -7.28 -4.90
CA TRP A 282 7.69 -5.87 -5.12
C TRP A 282 7.74 -5.58 -6.62
N ASN A 283 8.31 -6.47 -7.42
CA ASN A 283 8.33 -6.36 -8.89
C ASN A 283 7.02 -6.82 -9.55
N VAL A 284 5.95 -6.05 -9.37
CA VAL A 284 4.60 -6.44 -9.80
C VAL A 284 4.29 -6.14 -11.27
N LEU A 285 4.92 -5.13 -11.88
CA LEU A 285 4.59 -4.67 -13.24
C LEU A 285 4.62 -5.78 -14.31
N PRO A 286 5.62 -6.68 -14.37
CA PRO A 286 5.61 -7.77 -15.34
C PRO A 286 4.39 -8.71 -15.26
N GLY A 287 3.70 -8.74 -14.11
CA GLY A 287 2.51 -9.56 -13.92
C GLY A 287 1.25 -9.00 -14.58
N PHE A 288 1.23 -7.72 -14.97
CA PHE A 288 0.05 -7.10 -15.58
C PHE A 288 -0.17 -7.58 -17.02
N ALA A 289 -1.42 -7.91 -17.35
CA ALA A 289 -1.78 -8.49 -18.64
C ALA A 289 -1.54 -7.52 -19.80
N ASP A 290 -1.79 -6.23 -19.59
CA ASP A 290 -1.55 -5.16 -20.57
C ASP A 290 -0.07 -4.82 -20.73
N VAL A 291 0.74 -4.84 -19.66
CA VAL A 291 2.21 -4.75 -19.76
C VAL A 291 2.74 -5.86 -20.67
N GLN A 292 2.20 -7.09 -20.55
CA GLN A 292 2.57 -8.19 -21.42
C GLN A 292 2.08 -8.02 -22.85
N ALA A 293 0.83 -7.61 -23.03
CA ALA A 293 0.19 -7.46 -24.33
C ALA A 293 0.78 -6.30 -25.16
N ASP A 294 1.13 -5.18 -24.52
CA ASP A 294 1.74 -4.02 -25.17
C ASP A 294 3.27 -4.18 -25.34
N GLY A 295 3.87 -5.28 -24.88
CA GLY A 295 5.31 -5.56 -25.02
C GLY A 295 6.20 -4.67 -24.15
N GLN A 296 5.69 -4.22 -23.01
CA GLN A 296 6.32 -3.20 -22.17
C GLN A 296 7.29 -3.74 -21.11
N GLN A 297 7.57 -5.04 -21.11
CA GLN A 297 8.46 -5.68 -20.12
C GLN A 297 9.89 -5.11 -20.14
N SER A 298 10.33 -4.56 -21.28
CA SER A 298 11.64 -3.88 -21.40
C SER A 298 11.74 -2.58 -20.59
N GLY A 299 10.62 -2.03 -20.13
CA GLY A 299 10.59 -0.91 -19.19
C GLY A 299 11.08 -1.27 -17.78
N VAL A 300 11.14 -2.57 -17.45
CA VAL A 300 11.74 -3.08 -16.22
C VAL A 300 13.23 -3.30 -16.41
N GLN A 301 14.04 -2.59 -15.64
CA GLN A 301 15.46 -2.41 -15.89
C GLN A 301 16.29 -2.51 -14.61
N ASP A 302 17.60 -2.60 -14.80
CA ASP A 302 18.58 -2.51 -13.71
C ASP A 302 18.72 -1.07 -13.22
N LEU A 303 18.86 -0.87 -11.90
CA LEU A 303 19.06 0.44 -11.28
C LEU A 303 20.26 1.21 -11.84
N THR A 304 21.29 0.53 -12.36
CA THR A 304 22.43 1.18 -13.05
C THR A 304 22.00 2.01 -14.26
N ASN A 305 20.91 1.62 -14.95
CA ASN A 305 20.35 2.41 -16.05
C ASN A 305 19.73 3.73 -15.56
N PHE A 306 19.16 3.75 -14.36
CA PHE A 306 18.67 4.99 -13.74
C PHE A 306 19.81 5.96 -13.47
N TYR A 307 20.90 5.49 -12.86
CA TYR A 307 22.09 6.32 -12.61
C TYR A 307 22.72 6.84 -13.92
N SER A 308 22.71 6.01 -14.97
CA SER A 308 23.16 6.41 -16.31
C SER A 308 22.24 7.47 -16.93
N ALA A 309 20.93 7.36 -16.75
CA ALA A 309 19.95 8.35 -17.19
C ALA A 309 20.09 9.67 -16.43
N ALA A 310 20.22 9.63 -15.10
CA ALA A 310 20.43 10.81 -14.26
C ALA A 310 21.72 11.56 -14.63
N SER A 311 22.84 10.84 -14.74
CA SER A 311 24.14 11.46 -15.09
C SER A 311 24.17 12.06 -16.49
N SER A 312 23.37 11.53 -17.43
CA SER A 312 23.32 12.01 -18.81
C SER A 312 22.21 13.04 -19.11
N GLY A 313 21.34 13.36 -18.14
CA GLY A 313 20.20 14.25 -18.34
C GLY A 313 19.14 13.64 -19.26
N LYS A 314 18.81 12.37 -19.02
CA LYS A 314 17.88 11.56 -19.81
C LYS A 314 16.92 10.78 -18.93
N LEU A 315 16.57 11.32 -17.76
CA LEU A 315 15.59 10.65 -16.89
C LEU A 315 14.26 10.44 -17.63
N PRO A 316 13.57 9.30 -17.44
CA PRO A 316 12.19 9.15 -17.93
C PRO A 316 11.27 10.16 -17.26
N ALA A 317 10.12 10.42 -17.86
CA ALA A 317 9.11 11.29 -17.24
C ALA A 317 8.55 10.66 -15.94
N VAL A 318 8.44 9.33 -15.87
CA VAL A 318 8.02 8.62 -14.66
C VAL A 318 8.98 7.49 -14.34
N SER A 319 9.54 7.47 -13.14
CA SER A 319 10.45 6.43 -12.69
C SER A 319 9.99 5.84 -11.37
N TRP A 320 10.03 4.51 -11.25
CA TRP A 320 9.96 3.82 -9.96
C TRP A 320 11.29 3.17 -9.67
N VAL A 321 11.75 3.27 -8.44
CA VAL A 321 13.00 2.68 -7.97
C VAL A 321 12.67 1.75 -6.81
N ILE A 322 12.93 0.45 -7.01
CA ILE A 322 12.55 -0.62 -6.10
C ILE A 322 13.81 -1.26 -5.52
N PRO A 323 14.00 -1.20 -4.19
CA PRO A 323 15.18 -1.76 -3.54
C PRO A 323 15.16 -3.28 -3.55
N GLN A 324 16.32 -3.88 -3.40
CA GLN A 324 16.44 -5.28 -2.99
C GLN A 324 16.25 -5.38 -1.48
N ILE A 325 16.10 -6.61 -0.98
CA ILE A 325 15.79 -6.85 0.43
C ILE A 325 16.75 -6.14 1.41
N THR A 326 18.05 -6.11 1.13
CA THR A 326 19.09 -5.54 2.00
C THR A 326 19.05 -4.02 2.09
N ASP A 327 18.54 -3.36 1.05
CA ASP A 327 18.53 -1.90 0.88
C ASP A 327 17.13 -1.32 1.13
N SER A 328 16.14 -2.18 1.37
CA SER A 328 14.72 -1.82 1.49
C SER A 328 14.30 -1.28 2.86
N GLU A 329 15.12 -1.46 3.89
CA GLU A 329 14.79 -1.26 5.32
C GLU A 329 13.72 -2.22 5.86
N HIS A 330 13.21 -3.15 5.04
CA HIS A 330 12.32 -4.21 5.49
C HIS A 330 13.00 -5.02 6.59
N PRO A 331 12.46 -5.08 7.81
CA PRO A 331 13.07 -5.86 8.89
C PRO A 331 13.35 -7.32 8.49
N PRO A 332 14.54 -7.88 8.77
CA PRO A 332 15.62 -7.33 9.59
C PRO A 332 16.74 -6.62 8.79
N ALA A 333 16.45 -6.04 7.63
CA ALA A 333 17.41 -5.17 6.93
C ALA A 333 17.76 -3.93 7.78
N LEU A 334 18.99 -3.45 7.63
CA LEU A 334 19.51 -2.33 8.40
C LEU A 334 18.91 -1.01 7.93
N VAL A 335 18.56 -0.15 8.88
CA VAL A 335 18.07 1.20 8.62
C VAL A 335 19.16 2.05 7.95
N SER A 336 20.41 1.92 8.40
CA SER A 336 21.57 2.65 7.87
C SER A 336 21.85 2.30 6.40
N THR A 337 21.72 1.02 6.02
CA THR A 337 21.90 0.57 4.64
C THR A 337 20.83 1.18 3.73
N GLY A 338 19.56 1.09 4.10
CA GLY A 338 18.49 1.65 3.26
C GLY A 338 18.51 3.17 3.17
N GLN A 339 18.82 3.87 4.26
CA GLN A 339 19.03 5.32 4.23
C GLN A 339 20.18 5.71 3.31
N SER A 340 21.26 4.92 3.29
CA SER A 340 22.39 5.14 2.38
C SER A 340 21.99 4.90 0.93
N TYR A 341 21.19 3.86 0.66
CA TYR A 341 20.63 3.56 -0.66
C TYR A 341 19.77 4.72 -1.19
N VAL A 342 18.78 5.17 -0.40
CA VAL A 342 17.91 6.31 -0.78
C VAL A 342 18.75 7.56 -0.99
N THR A 343 19.74 7.81 -0.13
CA THR A 343 20.64 8.96 -0.26
C THR A 343 21.45 8.93 -1.55
N GLY A 344 21.91 7.76 -1.98
CA GLY A 344 22.60 7.58 -3.27
C GLY A 344 21.72 7.99 -4.46
N ILE A 345 20.45 7.56 -4.45
CA ILE A 345 19.48 7.89 -5.50
C ILE A 345 19.18 9.39 -5.50
N VAL A 346 18.84 9.95 -4.33
CA VAL A 346 18.54 11.39 -4.18
C VAL A 346 19.72 12.23 -4.66
N ASN A 347 20.94 11.89 -4.24
CA ASN A 347 22.14 12.59 -4.69
C ASN A 347 22.32 12.49 -6.21
N ALA A 348 22.12 11.33 -6.83
CA ALA A 348 22.24 11.19 -8.28
C ALA A 348 21.25 12.10 -9.02
N VAL A 349 20.02 12.23 -8.52
CA VAL A 349 19.00 13.11 -9.09
C VAL A 349 19.35 14.58 -8.85
N MET A 350 19.73 14.97 -7.64
CA MET A 350 20.08 16.36 -7.30
C MET A 350 21.29 16.89 -8.08
N HIS A 351 22.24 16.03 -8.44
CA HIS A 351 23.38 16.38 -9.29
C HIS A 351 23.09 16.25 -10.79
N SER A 352 21.91 15.75 -11.18
CA SER A 352 21.53 15.57 -12.59
C SER A 352 21.22 16.90 -13.26
N LYS A 353 21.30 16.92 -14.60
CA LYS A 353 20.84 18.07 -15.40
C LYS A 353 19.33 18.28 -15.36
N ASP A 354 18.60 17.24 -14.94
CA ASP A 354 17.14 17.22 -14.92
C ASP A 354 16.57 17.71 -13.58
N TRP A 355 17.40 17.93 -12.54
CA TRP A 355 16.96 18.35 -11.19
C TRP A 355 16.03 19.57 -11.16
N SER A 356 16.26 20.52 -12.07
CA SER A 356 15.47 21.77 -12.11
C SER A 356 14.03 21.60 -12.61
N SER A 357 13.65 20.38 -13.01
CA SER A 357 12.38 20.10 -13.66
C SER A 357 11.70 18.85 -13.16
#